data_AF-A0A091ALZ9-F1
#
_entry.id   AF-A0A091ALZ9-F1
#
_cell.length_a   1.000
_cell.length_b   1.000
_cell.length_c   1.000
_cell.angle_alpha   90.00
_cell.angle_beta   90.00
_cell.angle_gamma   90.00
#
_symmetry.space_group_name_H-M   'P 1'
#
loop_
_entity.id
_entity.type
_entity.pdbx_description
1 polymer ?
#
loop_
_entity_poly.entity_id
_entity_poly.type
_entity_poly.pdbx_seq_one_letter_code
_entity_poly.pdbx_strand_id
1 'polypeptide(L)' 'MSSFQNELHEKQEKLLARLKNLSVDHLIVAKRAKMSMREILSCLEISDKQNMALDFVFSEMEAFKQTAAHILYKEDFSLA' A
#
# COMPACT_ATOMS: atom_id res chain seq x y z
N MET A 1 -8.42 14.06 -26.07
CA MET A 1 -7.53 13.32 -25.13
C MET A 1 -7.42 11.89 -25.66
N SER A 2 -6.23 11.31 -25.69
CA SER A 2 -6.02 9.95 -26.22
C SER A 2 -6.66 8.89 -25.30
N SER A 3 -7.09 7.74 -25.83
CA SER A 3 -7.76 6.70 -25.01
C SER A 3 -6.91 6.27 -23.81
N PHE A 4 -5.59 6.26 -23.97
CA PHE A 4 -4.63 5.97 -22.91
C PHE A 4 -4.67 6.99 -21.74
N GLN A 5 -4.86 8.28 -22.04
CA GLN A 5 -4.99 9.30 -20.99
C GLN A 5 -6.28 9.10 -20.18
N ASN A 6 -7.36 8.66 -20.82
CA ASN A 6 -8.62 8.39 -20.14
C ASN A 6 -8.51 7.17 -19.21
N GLU A 7 -7.89 6.08 -19.67
CA GLU A 7 -7.67 4.89 -18.85
C GLU A 7 -6.78 5.17 -17.63
N LEU A 8 -5.75 5.99 -17.80
CA LEU A 8 -4.87 6.39 -16.70
C LEU A 8 -5.63 7.23 -15.67
N HIS A 9 -6.42 8.20 -16.13
CA HIS A 9 -7.23 9.04 -15.25
C HIS A 9 -8.28 8.22 -14.48
N GLU A 10 -8.93 7.27 -15.14
CA GLU A 10 -9.91 6.39 -14.50
C GLU A 10 -9.28 5.51 -13.41
N LYS A 11 -8.06 5.00 -13.64
CA LYS A 11 -7.30 4.27 -12.61
C LYS A 11 -6.94 5.15 -11.42
N GLN A 12 -6.54 6.41 -11.66
CA GLN A 12 -6.21 7.36 -10.59
C GLN A 12 -7.43 7.69 -9.72
N GLU A 13 -8.58 7.97 -10.35
CA GLU A 13 -9.84 8.25 -9.65
C GLU A 13 -10.29 7.05 -8.81
N LYS A 14 -10.20 5.82 -9.34
CA LYS A 14 -10.51 4.60 -8.59
C LYS A 14 -9.61 4.43 -7.36
N LEU A 15 -8.30 4.64 -7.51
CA LEU A 15 -7.35 4.57 -6.39
C LEU A 15 -7.61 5.65 -5.32
N LEU A 16 -7.86 6.88 -5.74
CA LEU A 16 -8.20 7.99 -4.84
C LEU A 16 -9.49 7.73 -4.05
N ALA A 17 -10.52 7.20 -4.72
CA ALA A 17 -11.77 6.83 -4.06
C ALA A 17 -11.54 5.74 -2.99
N ARG A 18 -10.70 4.74 -3.27
CA ARG A 18 -10.38 3.69 -2.29
C ARG A 18 -9.53 4.20 -1.13
N LEU A 19 -8.61 5.12 -1.38
CA LEU A 19 -7.86 5.82 -0.33
C LEU A 19 -8.79 6.54 0.66
N LYS A 20 -9.86 7.17 0.15
CA LYS A 20 -10.89 7.82 0.98
C LYS A 20 -11.73 6.82 1.79
N ASN A 21 -11.81 5.57 1.35
CA ASN A 21 -12.58 4.51 2.00
C ASN A 21 -11.77 3.69 3.01
N LEU A 22 -10.50 4.05 3.27
CA LEU A 22 -9.72 3.40 4.31
C LEU A 22 -10.37 3.64 5.68
N SER A 23 -10.59 2.56 6.43
CA SER A 23 -11.03 2.67 7.82
C SER A 23 -9.93 3.25 8.70
N VAL A 24 -10.31 3.74 9.89
CA VAL A 24 -9.36 4.21 10.90
C VAL A 24 -8.36 3.11 11.28
N ASP A 25 -8.81 1.85 11.37
CA ASP A 25 -7.95 0.72 11.73
C ASP A 25 -6.86 0.48 10.67
N HIS A 26 -7.19 0.57 9.38
CA HIS A 26 -6.19 0.50 8.31
C HIS A 26 -5.12 1.59 8.47
N LEU A 27 -5.53 2.81 8.83
CA LEU A 27 -4.61 3.93 9.05
C LEU A 27 -3.73 3.72 10.29
N ILE A 28 -4.27 3.12 11.36
CA ILE A 28 -3.52 2.76 12.56
C ILE A 28 -2.44 1.73 12.22
N VAL A 29 -2.81 0.66 11.51
CA VAL A 29 -1.87 -0.40 11.09
C VAL A 29 -0.78 0.18 10.18
N ALA A 30 -1.17 0.95 9.17
CA ALA A 30 -0.20 1.60 8.26
C ALA A 30 0.77 2.51 9.02
N LYS A 31 0.29 3.28 10.01
CA LYS A 31 1.14 4.13 10.85
C LYS A 31 2.08 3.31 11.72
N ARG A 32 1.59 2.25 12.37
CA ARG A 32 2.40 1.38 13.26
C ARG A 32 3.51 0.67 12.48
N ALA A 33 3.19 0.15 11.30
CA ALA A 33 4.13 -0.47 10.38
C ALA A 33 5.01 0.54 9.62
N LYS A 34 4.84 1.86 9.85
CA LYS A 34 5.56 2.94 9.16
C LYS A 34 5.48 2.83 7.64
N MET A 35 4.31 2.47 7.12
CA MET A 35 4.07 2.38 5.69
C MET A 35 4.08 3.77 5.06
N SER A 36 4.80 3.91 3.96
CA SER A 36 4.72 5.05 3.07
C SER A 36 3.42 5.04 2.27
N MET A 37 3.03 6.19 1.72
CA MET A 37 1.87 6.29 0.82
C MET A 37 1.97 5.31 -0.37
N ARG A 38 3.19 5.10 -0.90
CA ARG A 38 3.44 4.15 -1.99
C ARG A 38 3.14 2.70 -1.60
N GLU A 39 3.48 2.32 -0.39
CA GLU A 39 3.22 0.98 0.14
C GLU A 39 1.73 0.78 0.41
N ILE A 40 1.04 1.80 0.94
CA ILE A 40 -0.42 1.79 1.10
C ILE A 40 -1.11 1.58 -0.25
N LEU A 41 -0.69 2.33 -1.29
CA LEU A 41 -1.21 2.16 -2.66
C LEU A 41 -0.93 0.76 -3.20
N SER A 42 0.25 0.21 -2.92
CA SER A 42 0.62 -1.15 -3.33
C SER A 42 -0.26 -2.20 -2.64
N CYS A 43 -0.57 -2.03 -1.35
CA CYS A 43 -1.49 -2.90 -0.61
C CYS A 43 -2.91 -2.86 -1.20
N LEU A 44 -3.39 -1.67 -1.55
CA LEU A 44 -4.67 -1.49 -2.23
C LEU A 44 -4.70 -2.22 -3.58
N GLU A 45 -3.65 -2.08 -4.38
CA GLU A 45 -3.54 -2.80 -5.66
C GLU A 45 -3.48 -4.33 -5.50
N ILE A 46 -2.75 -4.82 -4.50
CA ILE A 46 -2.64 -6.26 -4.22
C ILE A 46 -4.00 -6.83 -3.82
N SER A 47 -4.71 -6.14 -2.91
CA SER A 47 -6.06 -6.52 -2.50
C SER A 47 -7.00 -6.66 -3.70
N ASP A 48 -6.94 -5.73 -4.67
CA ASP A 48 -7.76 -5.80 -5.89
C ASP A 48 -7.33 -6.94 -6.81
N LYS A 49 -6.03 -7.02 -7.13
CA LYS A 49 -5.50 -7.98 -8.11
C LYS A 49 -5.68 -9.43 -7.65
N GLN A 50 -5.55 -9.67 -6.34
CA GLN A 50 -5.64 -11.01 -5.76
C GLN A 50 -7.01 -11.30 -5.15
N ASN A 51 -7.95 -10.34 -5.20
CA ASN A 51 -9.26 -10.44 -4.58
C ASN A 51 -9.17 -10.84 -3.09
N MET A 52 -8.26 -10.19 -2.36
CA MET A 52 -8.01 -10.43 -0.93
C MET A 52 -8.53 -9.29 -0.08
N ALA A 53 -8.95 -9.62 1.15
CA ALA A 53 -9.36 -8.61 2.12
C ALA A 53 -8.20 -7.65 2.43
N LEU A 54 -8.48 -6.35 2.43
CA LEU A 54 -7.46 -5.33 2.64
C LEU A 54 -6.82 -5.44 4.03
N ASP A 55 -7.61 -5.79 5.05
CA ASP A 55 -7.15 -6.05 6.42
C ASP A 55 -6.05 -7.14 6.45
N PHE A 56 -6.25 -8.21 5.68
CA PHE A 56 -5.26 -9.29 5.57
C PHE A 56 -3.97 -8.78 4.92
N VAL A 57 -4.07 -8.06 3.80
CA VAL A 57 -2.89 -7.52 3.10
C VAL A 57 -2.11 -6.55 4.00
N PHE A 58 -2.81 -5.71 4.77
CA PHE A 58 -2.17 -4.79 5.72
C PHE A 58 -1.47 -5.54 6.86
N SER A 59 -2.08 -6.60 7.40
CA SER A 59 -1.49 -7.45 8.42
C SER A 59 -0.22 -8.15 7.91
N GLU A 60 -0.23 -8.69 6.70
CA GLU A 60 0.93 -9.34 6.09
C GLU A 60 2.07 -8.34 5.84
N MET A 61 1.75 -7.15 5.33
CA MET A 61 2.74 -6.08 5.14
C MET A 61 3.33 -5.62 6.48
N GLU A 62 2.51 -5.49 7.52
CA GLU A 62 2.99 -5.20 8.87
C GLU A 62 3.94 -6.28 9.40
N ALA A 63 3.57 -7.55 9.26
CA ALA A 63 4.43 -8.66 9.66
C ALA A 63 5.75 -8.64 8.88
N PHE A 64 5.70 -8.43 7.56
CA PHE A 64 6.89 -8.29 6.72
C PHE A 64 7.82 -7.15 7.19
N LYS A 65 7.25 -6.00 7.56
CA LYS A 65 7.98 -4.83 8.06
C LYS A 65 8.72 -5.08 9.37
N GLN A 66 8.29 -6.08 10.15
CA GLN A 66 8.95 -6.50 11.38
C GLN A 66 10.03 -7.57 11.15
N THR A 67 10.14 -8.13 9.94
CA THR A 67 11.16 -9.14 9.64
C THR A 67 12.56 -8.55 9.67
N ALA A 68 13.52 -9.34 10.17
CA ALA A 68 14.94 -8.97 10.17
C ALA A 68 15.45 -8.63 8.77
N ALA A 69 14.94 -9.30 7.72
CA ALA A 69 15.30 -9.03 6.33
C ALA A 69 14.91 -7.61 5.89
N HIS A 70 13.72 -7.13 6.26
CA HIS A 70 13.33 -5.76 5.96
C HIS A 70 14.15 -4.73 6.74
N ILE A 71 14.43 -5.02 8.01
CA ILE A 71 15.25 -4.15 8.89
C ILE A 71 16.67 -4.03 8.34
N LEU A 72 17.32 -5.15 8.02
CA LEU A 72 18.65 -5.21 7.42
C LEU A 72 18.71 -4.46 6.09
N TYR A 73 17.76 -4.72 5.19
CA TYR A 73 17.68 -3.98 3.91
C TYR A 73 17.56 -2.47 4.12
N LYS A 74 16.81 -2.04 5.14
CA LYS A 74 16.69 -0.61 5.41
C LYS A 74 17.99 -0.04 6.00
N GLU A 75 18.66 -0.76 6.89
CA GLU A 75 19.92 -0.32 7.50
C GLU A 75 21.05 -0.24 6.47
N ASP A 76 21.20 -1.25 5.62
CA ASP A 76 22.25 -1.32 4.59
C ASP A 76 22.13 -0.23 3.52
N PHE A 77 20.92 0.28 3.26
CA PHE A 77 20.65 1.22 2.18
C PHE A 77 20.13 2.60 2.65
N SER A 78 20.05 2.86 3.95
CA SER A 78 19.66 4.17 4.50
C SER A 78 20.83 5.13 4.74
N LEU A 79 22.07 4.66 4.59
CA LEU A 79 23.31 5.44 4.72
C LEU A 79 23.93 5.87 3.38
N ALA A 80 23.23 5.72 2.25
CA ALA A 80 23.68 6.14 0.92
C ALA A 80 23.05 7.46 0.47
#